data_AF-A0AA35RBE5-F1
#
_entry.id   AF-A0AA35RBE5-F1
#
_cell.length_a   1.000
_cell.length_b   1.000
_cell.length_c   1.000
_cell.angle_alpha   90.00
_cell.angle_beta   90.00
_cell.angle_gamma   90.00
#
_symmetry.space_group_name_H-M   'P 1'
#
loop_
_entity.id
_entity.type
_entity.pdbx_description
1 polymer ?
#
loop_
_entity_poly.entity_id
_entity_poly.type
_entity_poly.pdbx_seq_one_letter_code
_entity_poly.pdbx_strand_id
1 'polypeptide(L)'
;MLKSLEASRIVAFDTETTSQTAMLAELVGLSFSNEEGKGWYVPVGMKMAATYRDYVLERLRPLLESGKAGLAADDKRYALAAHNANYDMTVLANYGINVDGLRSTR
;
A
#
# COMPACT_ATOMS: atom_id res chain seq x y z
N MET A 1 -9.38 6.43 8.22
CA MET A 1 -8.24 5.59 7.82
C MET A 1 -7.01 6.42 7.49
N LEU A 2 -6.93 7.09 6.33
CA LEU A 2 -5.72 7.80 5.86
C LEU A 2 -5.03 8.68 6.92
N LYS A 3 -5.76 9.61 7.55
CA LYS A 3 -5.21 10.46 8.64
C LYS A 3 -4.57 9.67 9.79
N SER A 4 -5.08 8.47 10.09
CA SER A 4 -4.51 7.60 11.13
C SER A 4 -3.21 6.96 10.66
N LEU A 5 -3.19 6.45 9.42
CA LEU A 5 -2.01 5.85 8.79
C LEU A 5 -0.88 6.88 8.60
N GLU A 6 -1.20 8.08 8.09
CA GLU A 6 -0.26 9.18 7.87
C GLU A 6 0.36 9.73 9.17
N ALA A 7 -0.38 9.64 10.29
CA ALA A 7 0.10 10.03 11.61
C ALA A 7 0.92 8.92 12.31
N SER A 8 1.00 7.73 11.72
CA SER A 8 1.64 6.57 12.34
C SER A 8 3.14 6.54 12.05
N ARG A 9 3.89 5.87 12.93
CA ARG A 9 5.34 5.65 12.74
C ARG A 9 5.63 4.52 11.76
N ILE A 10 4.77 3.51 11.73
CA ILE A 10 4.87 2.36 10.85
C ILE A 10 3.47 2.01 10.35
N VAL A 11 3.39 1.62 9.09
CA VAL A 11 2.16 1.13 8.47
C VAL A 11 2.48 -0.17 7.77
N ALA A 12 1.81 -1.24 8.17
CA ALA A 12 1.81 -2.49 7.43
C ALA A 12 0.79 -2.40 6.29
N PHE A 13 1.13 -2.94 5.13
CA PHE A 13 0.20 -3.12 4.03
C PHE A 13 0.36 -4.49 3.37
N ASP A 14 -0.69 -4.92 2.68
CA ASP A 14 -0.74 -6.18 1.93
C ASP A 14 -1.70 -6.03 0.75
N THR A 15 -1.45 -6.75 -0.35
CA THR A 15 -2.33 -6.77 -1.53
C THR A 15 -3.15 -8.05 -1.62
N GLU A 16 -4.45 -7.90 -1.88
CA GLU A 16 -5.32 -9.03 -2.20
C GLU A 16 -5.43 -9.12 -3.71
N THR A 17 -5.17 -10.30 -4.28
CA THR A 17 -5.02 -10.46 -5.74
C THR A 17 -5.65 -11.74 -6.28
N THR A 18 -5.90 -11.79 -7.60
CA THR A 18 -6.58 -12.92 -8.26
C THR A 18 -5.66 -14.10 -8.59
N SER A 19 -4.34 -13.96 -8.41
CA SER A 19 -3.34 -14.94 -8.81
C SER A 19 -2.21 -15.01 -7.79
N GLN A 20 -1.35 -16.02 -7.89
CA GLN A 20 -0.06 -16.08 -7.18
C GLN A 20 1.10 -15.61 -8.06
N THR A 21 0.85 -15.37 -9.36
CA THR A 21 1.85 -14.86 -10.30
C THR A 21 1.66 -13.36 -10.44
N ALA A 22 2.56 -12.57 -9.83
CA ALA A 22 2.40 -11.11 -9.72
C ALA A 22 2.14 -10.40 -11.06
N MET A 23 2.83 -10.83 -12.12
CA MET A 23 2.67 -10.28 -13.47
C MET A 23 1.30 -10.52 -14.10
N LEU A 24 0.56 -11.53 -13.63
CA LEU A 24 -0.76 -11.92 -14.12
C LEU A 24 -1.88 -11.57 -13.13
N ALA A 25 -1.51 -11.04 -11.96
CA ALA A 25 -2.44 -10.83 -10.87
C ALA A 25 -3.19 -9.51 -11.06
N GLU A 26 -4.50 -9.57 -10.89
CA GLU A 26 -5.33 -8.36 -10.78
C GLU A 26 -5.52 -8.01 -9.31
N LEU A 27 -5.49 -6.72 -9.01
CA LEU A 27 -5.71 -6.20 -7.67
C LEU A 27 -7.19 -6.28 -7.30
N VAL A 28 -7.46 -6.96 -6.19
CA VAL A 28 -8.80 -7.13 -5.60
C VAL A 28 -9.02 -6.13 -4.47
N GLY A 29 -7.99 -5.86 -3.67
CA GLY A 29 -8.07 -4.97 -2.52
C GLY A 29 -6.70 -4.69 -1.91
N LEU A 30 -6.67 -3.74 -0.98
CA LEU A 30 -5.50 -3.48 -0.15
C LEU A 30 -5.88 -3.51 1.32
N SER A 31 -5.03 -4.11 2.14
CA SER A 31 -5.16 -4.13 3.58
C SER A 31 -4.10 -3.23 4.21
N PHE A 32 -4.46 -2.50 5.27
CA PHE A 32 -3.57 -1.63 6.01
C PHE A 32 -3.72 -1.82 7.51
N SER A 33 -2.63 -1.71 8.26
CA SER A 33 -2.65 -1.69 9.72
C SER A 33 -1.54 -0.81 10.27
N ASN A 34 -1.81 -0.12 11.38
CA ASN A 34 -0.82 0.67 12.13
C ASN A 34 -0.72 0.26 13.60
N GLU A 35 -1.54 -0.69 14.06
CA GLU A 35 -1.56 -1.21 15.42
C GLU A 35 -2.13 -2.63 15.46
N GLU A 36 -1.69 -3.44 16.42
CA GLU A 36 -2.14 -4.82 16.58
C GLU A 36 -3.66 -4.90 16.79
N GLY A 37 -4.29 -5.92 16.20
CA GLY A 37 -5.74 -6.13 16.32
C GLY A 37 -6.61 -5.15 15.55
N LYS A 38 -6.02 -4.25 14.74
CA LYS A 38 -6.76 -3.30 13.92
C LYS A 38 -6.24 -3.27 12.49
N GLY A 39 -7.18 -3.18 11.55
CA GLY A 39 -6.85 -2.99 10.15
C GLY A 39 -7.99 -2.33 9.39
N TRP A 40 -7.66 -1.89 8.18
CA TRP A 40 -8.61 -1.40 7.19
C TRP A 40 -8.41 -2.19 5.91
N TYR A 41 -9.52 -2.66 5.35
CA TYR A 41 -9.56 -3.25 4.02
C TYR A 41 -10.20 -2.28 3.04
N VAL A 42 -9.54 -2.06 1.90
CA VAL A 42 -9.98 -1.17 0.84
C VAL A 42 -10.19 -1.99 -0.43
N PRO A 43 -11.45 -2.29 -0.80
CA PRO A 43 -11.74 -3.06 -2.01
C PRO A 43 -11.52 -2.20 -3.27
N VAL A 44 -10.86 -2.75 -4.28
CA VAL A 44 -10.62 -2.06 -5.57
C VAL A 44 -10.78 -2.97 -6.81
N GLY A 45 -11.20 -4.22 -6.62
CA GLY A 45 -11.25 -5.25 -7.67
C GLY A 45 -12.43 -5.19 -8.63
N MET A 46 -12.46 -6.16 -9.56
CA MET A 46 -13.24 -6.22 -10.81
C MET A 46 -14.74 -5.87 -10.75
N LYS A 47 -15.40 -5.98 -9.59
CA LYS A 47 -16.82 -5.58 -9.45
C LYS A 47 -17.00 -4.07 -9.33
N MET A 48 -15.92 -3.32 -9.10
CA MET A 48 -15.90 -1.86 -9.02
C MET A 48 -15.58 -1.28 -10.40
N ALA A 49 -16.15 -0.11 -10.71
CA ALA A 49 -15.78 0.62 -11.91
C ALA A 49 -14.27 0.98 -11.88
N ALA A 50 -13.59 0.90 -13.02
CA ALA A 50 -12.17 1.26 -13.12
C ALA A 50 -11.89 2.67 -12.57
N THR A 51 -12.81 3.62 -12.82
CA THR A 51 -12.75 4.99 -12.28
C THR A 51 -12.72 5.06 -10.75
N TYR A 52 -13.36 4.11 -10.07
CA TYR A 52 -13.32 4.02 -8.61
C TYR A 52 -11.97 3.50 -8.12
N ARG A 53 -11.44 2.43 -8.74
CA ARG A 53 -10.10 1.92 -8.40
C ARG A 53 -9.06 3.02 -8.56
N ASP A 54 -9.05 3.68 -9.70
CA ASP A 54 -8.05 4.70 -10.00
C ASP A 54 -8.16 5.86 -9.00
N TYR A 55 -9.38 6.30 -8.67
CA TYR A 55 -9.62 7.29 -7.60
C TYR A 55 -9.06 6.84 -6.24
N VAL A 56 -9.29 5.58 -5.84
CA VAL A 56 -8.77 5.04 -4.58
C VAL A 56 -7.24 5.00 -4.59
N LEU A 57 -6.64 4.50 -5.67
CA LEU A 57 -5.19 4.38 -5.80
C LEU A 57 -4.52 5.75 -5.79
N GLU A 58 -5.09 6.77 -6.44
CA GLU A 58 -4.58 8.15 -6.35
C GLU A 58 -4.62 8.70 -4.92
N ARG A 59 -5.62 8.31 -4.12
CA ARG A 59 -5.70 8.74 -2.71
C ARG A 59 -4.74 7.98 -1.81
N LEU A 60 -4.37 6.75 -2.16
CA LEU A 60 -3.38 5.91 -1.45
C LEU A 60 -1.95 6.18 -1.91
N ARG A 61 -1.76 6.72 -3.12
CA ARG A 61 -0.45 6.99 -3.73
C ARG A 61 0.49 7.76 -2.79
N PRO A 62 0.07 8.86 -2.12
CA PRO A 62 0.96 9.54 -1.19
C PRO A 62 1.39 8.71 0.01
N LEU A 63 0.60 7.72 0.45
CA LEU A 63 0.98 6.83 1.54
C LEU A 63 1.98 5.76 1.07
N LEU A 64 1.83 5.27 -0.16
CA LEU A 64 2.60 4.15 -0.70
C LEU A 64 3.92 4.59 -1.37
N GLU A 65 3.95 5.78 -1.98
CA GLU A 65 5.10 6.28 -2.76
C GLU A 65 5.95 7.31 -2.00
N SER A 66 5.55 7.78 -0.83
CA SER A 66 6.26 8.84 -0.09
C SER A 66 7.54 8.39 0.61
N GLY A 67 8.14 7.28 0.20
CA GLY A 67 9.44 6.88 0.71
C GLY A 67 10.45 8.01 0.55
N LYS A 68 10.85 8.61 1.67
CA LYS A 68 11.93 9.62 1.81
C LYS A 68 11.79 10.96 1.04
N ALA A 69 10.93 11.09 0.04
CA ALA A 69 10.77 12.31 -0.74
C ALA A 69 9.89 13.35 -0.03
N GLY A 70 10.43 14.01 1.00
CA GLY A 70 9.79 15.15 1.67
C GLY A 70 9.78 15.07 3.19
N LEU A 71 10.19 13.94 3.75
CA LEU A 71 10.46 13.79 5.18
C LEU A 71 11.93 14.14 5.41
N ALA A 72 12.18 15.13 6.27
CA ALA A 72 13.53 15.41 6.74
C ALA A 72 14.13 14.12 7.34
N ALA A 73 15.46 13.98 7.38
CA ALA A 73 16.13 12.75 7.83
C ALA A 73 15.74 12.31 9.26
N ASP A 74 15.12 13.20 10.02
CA ASP A 74 14.57 13.07 11.38
C ASP A 74 13.04 13.00 11.44
N ASP A 75 12.32 13.14 10.32
CA ASP A 75 10.86 13.09 10.25
C ASP A 75 10.39 11.63 10.21
N LYS A 76 9.94 11.16 11.39
CA LYS A 76 9.64 9.75 11.73
C LYS A 76 8.30 9.24 11.17
N ARG A 77 7.71 9.91 10.18
CA ARG A 77 6.38 9.56 9.68
C ARG A 77 6.44 8.34 8.74
N TYR A 78 5.62 7.35 9.09
CA TYR A 78 5.33 6.05 8.48
C TYR A 78 6.41 5.43 7.58
N ALA A 79 7.20 4.53 8.17
CA ALA A 79 7.85 3.48 7.40
C ALA A 79 6.79 2.45 6.93
N LEU A 80 6.92 1.95 5.70
CA LEU A 80 6.07 0.87 5.22
C LEU A 80 6.65 -0.48 5.63
N ALA A 81 5.79 -1.40 6.02
CA ALA A 81 6.13 -2.80 6.28
C ALA A 81 5.23 -3.70 5.43
N ALA A 82 5.82 -4.72 4.82
CA ALA A 82 5.10 -5.73 4.07
C ALA A 82 5.88 -7.05 4.13
N HIS A 83 5.15 -8.17 4.12
CA HIS A 83 5.75 -9.50 4.08
C HIS A 83 5.84 -9.94 2.61
N ASN A 84 7.01 -10.42 2.16
CA ASN A 84 7.25 -10.75 0.74
C ASN A 84 6.97 -9.58 -0.24
N ALA A 85 7.30 -8.35 0.18
CA ALA A 85 6.93 -7.10 -0.49
C ALA A 85 7.18 -7.04 -2.02
N ASN A 86 8.16 -7.78 -2.56
CA ASN A 86 8.40 -7.84 -4.01
C ASN A 86 7.15 -8.24 -4.80
N TYR A 87 6.31 -9.12 -4.25
CA TYR A 87 5.05 -9.51 -4.86
C TYR A 87 4.10 -8.30 -4.94
N ASP A 88 3.78 -7.70 -3.79
CA ASP A 88 2.88 -6.56 -3.68
C ASP A 88 3.35 -5.38 -4.52
N MET A 89 4.64 -5.07 -4.49
CA MET A 89 5.25 -4.02 -5.30
C MET A 89 5.06 -4.26 -6.79
N THR A 90 5.24 -5.51 -7.25
CA THR A 90 5.07 -5.84 -8.67
C THR A 90 3.61 -5.69 -9.10
N VAL A 91 2.67 -6.12 -8.25
CA VAL A 91 1.24 -5.96 -8.51
C VAL A 91 0.87 -4.47 -8.56
N LEU A 92 1.31 -3.68 -7.57
CA LEU A 92 1.04 -2.25 -7.49
C LEU A 92 1.66 -1.45 -8.64
N ALA A 93 2.83 -1.87 -9.14
CA ALA A 93 3.47 -1.27 -10.30
C ALA A 93 2.61 -1.41 -11.57
N ASN A 94 1.83 -2.49 -11.73
CA ASN A 94 0.88 -2.64 -12.84
C ASN A 94 -0.23 -1.58 -12.81
N TYR A 95 -0.45 -0.95 -11.66
CA TYR A 95 -1.39 0.15 -11.46
C TYR A 95 -0.71 1.52 -11.32
N GLY A 96 0.58 1.62 -11.68
CA GLY A 96 1.33 2.86 -11.65
C GLY A 96 1.64 3.37 -10.24
N ILE A 97 1.67 2.49 -9.24
CA ILE A 97 2.09 2.77 -7.87
C ILE A 97 3.49 2.21 -7.64
N ASN A 98 4.45 3.09 -7.37
CA ASN A 98 5.84 2.77 -7.09
C ASN A 98 6.11 2.85 -5.58
N VAL A 99 5.97 1.71 -4.89
CA VAL A 99 6.14 1.67 -3.44
C VAL A 99 7.56 2.07 -3.04
N ASP A 100 7.67 3.02 -2.12
CA ASP A 100 8.94 3.46 -1.54
C ASP A 100 8.80 3.59 -0.01
N GLY A 101 9.93 3.50 0.72
CA GLY A 101 9.94 3.59 2.19
C GLY A 101 9.71 2.25 2.90
N LEU A 102 9.86 1.13 2.18
CA LEU A 102 9.80 -0.21 2.76
C LEU A 102 10.93 -0.45 3.76
N ARG A 103 10.56 -0.91 4.95
CA ARG A 103 11.46 -1.42 5.97
C ARG A 103 11.50 -2.93 5.88
N SER A 104 12.69 -3.49 5.68
CA SER A 104 12.91 -4.93 5.76
C SER A 104 12.63 -5.40 7.20
N THR A 105 11.59 -6.20 7.37
CA THR A 105 11.36 -6.98 8.59
C THR A 105 12.21 -8.24 8.47
N ARG A 106 13.43 -8.21 9.02
CA ARG A 106 14.22 -9.43 9.25
C ARG A 106 13.66 -10.22 10.42
#